data_AF-A0A2U2MRH2-F1
#
_entry.id   AF-A0A2U2MRH2-F1
#
_cell.length_a   1.000
_cell.length_b   1.000
_cell.length_c   1.000
_cell.angle_alpha   90.00
_cell.angle_beta   90.00
_cell.angle_gamma   90.00
#
_symmetry.space_group_name_H-M   'P 1'
#
loop_
_entity.id
_entity.type
_entity.pdbx_description
1 polymer ?
#
loop_
_entity_poly.entity_id
_entity_poly.type
_entity_poly.pdbx_seq_one_letter_code
_entity_poly.pdbx_strand_id
1 'polypeptide(L)'
;MHISLPMRRENGHTEPDGSVMQWWRSRNTHELMITSITVSELYLGVRLMPALQYSRIVADRRKAGRTIGVQDAMIVAIAKSRGAALATRNVRNFEDTGVELVNPWERN
;
A
#
# COMPACT_ATOMS: atom_id res chain seq x y z
N MET A 1 -0.08 -20.59 5.07
CA MET A 1 0.11 -19.95 6.39
C MET A 1 -0.49 -18.56 6.30
N HIS A 2 -1.73 -18.41 6.76
CA HIS A 2 -2.55 -17.22 6.57
C HIS A 2 -2.40 -16.32 7.81
N ILE A 3 -1.80 -15.14 7.67
CA ILE A 3 -1.67 -14.18 8.77
C ILE A 3 -2.78 -13.14 8.59
N SER A 4 -3.86 -13.30 9.36
CA SER A 4 -4.96 -12.33 9.43
C SER A 4 -4.76 -11.45 10.67
N LEU A 5 -4.55 -10.15 10.50
CA LEU A 5 -4.43 -9.16 11.60
C LEU A 5 -5.56 -8.10 11.51
N PRO A 6 -6.30 -7.83 12.60
CA PRO A 6 -7.49 -6.96 12.62
C PRO A 6 -7.19 -5.45 12.84
N MET A 7 -6.86 -4.68 11.80
CA MET A 7 -6.52 -3.25 11.99
C MET A 7 -7.75 -2.33 12.21
N ARG A 8 -7.83 -1.60 13.33
CA ARG A 8 -8.86 -0.59 13.67
C ARG A 8 -8.53 0.79 13.06
N ARG A 9 -9.54 1.60 12.69
CA ARG A 9 -9.40 2.90 11.99
C ARG A 9 -9.57 4.11 12.93
N GLU A 10 -8.68 5.09 12.80
CA GLU A 10 -8.98 6.52 13.01
C GLU A 10 -8.38 7.32 11.82
N ASN A 11 -9.17 8.23 11.22
CA ASN A 11 -8.73 9.31 10.31
C ASN A 11 -8.26 8.99 8.86
N GLY A 12 -8.86 8.02 8.16
CA GLY A 12 -8.74 7.91 6.69
C GLY A 12 -7.39 7.42 6.14
N HIS A 13 -6.36 7.37 6.98
CA HIS A 13 -5.14 6.58 6.76
C HIS A 13 -5.37 5.17 7.32
N THR A 14 -5.01 4.13 6.57
CA THR A 14 -4.86 2.79 7.16
C THR A 14 -3.64 2.82 8.06
N GLU A 15 -3.88 3.04 9.35
CA GLU A 15 -2.86 2.76 10.33
C GLU A 15 -2.65 1.25 10.41
N PRO A 16 -1.40 0.79 10.59
CA PRO A 16 -1.14 -0.59 10.96
C PRO A 16 -1.94 -0.95 12.21
N ASP A 17 -2.27 -2.23 12.35
CA ASP A 17 -3.02 -2.76 13.49
C ASP A 17 -2.52 -2.18 14.81
N GLY A 18 -3.41 -1.73 15.68
CA GLY A 18 -3.02 -1.23 17.00
C GLY A 18 -2.19 -2.25 17.77
N SER A 19 -2.48 -3.54 17.63
CA SER A 19 -1.69 -4.62 18.22
C SER A 19 -0.29 -4.74 17.60
N VAL A 20 -0.16 -4.58 16.28
CA VAL A 20 1.14 -4.57 15.58
C VAL A 20 1.93 -3.33 15.98
N MET A 21 1.30 -2.17 16.06
CA MET A 21 1.95 -0.93 16.48
C MET A 21 2.37 -0.98 17.93
N GLN A 22 1.55 -1.56 18.81
CA GLN A 22 1.90 -1.76 20.21
C GLN A 22 3.07 -2.72 20.36
N TRP A 23 3.04 -3.85 19.64
CA TRP A 23 4.17 -4.79 19.58
C TRP A 23 5.42 -4.10 19.06
N TRP A 24 5.34 -3.40 17.93
CA TRP A 24 6.46 -2.69 17.30
C TRP A 24 7.08 -1.67 18.26
N ARG A 25 6.24 -0.81 18.86
CA ARG A 25 6.68 0.22 19.81
C ARG A 25 7.25 -0.36 21.11
N SER A 26 6.91 -1.60 21.47
CA SER A 26 7.44 -2.28 22.66
C SER A 26 8.82 -2.92 22.49
N ARG A 27 9.35 -2.98 21.26
CA ARG A 27 10.66 -3.59 20.97
C ARG A 27 11.79 -2.57 21.00
N ASN A 28 12.96 -2.99 21.48
CA ASN A 28 14.19 -2.26 21.27
C ASN A 28 14.63 -2.43 19.81
N THR A 29 15.12 -1.36 19.17
CA THR A 29 15.52 -1.37 17.76
C THR A 29 16.64 -2.36 17.44
N HIS A 30 17.44 -2.77 18.42
CA HIS A 30 18.50 -3.77 18.25
C HIS A 30 18.01 -5.23 18.30
N GLU A 31 16.76 -5.46 18.72
CA GLU A 31 16.15 -6.80 18.79
C GLU A 31 15.40 -7.18 17.51
N LEU A 32 15.18 -6.21 16.62
CA LEU A 32 14.51 -6.41 15.34
C LEU A 32 15.53 -6.41 14.22
N MET A 33 15.69 -7.58 13.60
CA MET A 33 16.57 -7.77 12.45
C MET A 33 15.72 -8.18 11.25
N ILE A 34 16.06 -7.65 10.07
CA ILE A 34 15.59 -8.17 8.79
C ILE A 34 16.79 -8.68 8.00
N THR A 35 16.58 -9.69 7.16
CA THR A 35 17.66 -10.23 6.34
C THR A 35 18.06 -9.24 5.24
N SER A 36 19.29 -9.35 4.75
CA SER A 36 19.73 -8.61 3.56
C SER A 36 18.87 -8.93 2.33
N ILE A 37 18.34 -10.16 2.23
CA ILE A 37 17.42 -10.57 1.16
C ILE A 37 16.14 -9.73 1.21
N THR A 38 15.51 -9.61 2.38
CA THR A 38 14.29 -8.79 2.54
C THR A 38 14.54 -7.32 2.21
N VAL A 39 15.69 -6.77 2.62
CA VAL A 39 16.08 -5.41 2.24
C VAL A 39 16.22 -5.28 0.72
N SER A 40 16.92 -6.21 0.07
CA SER A 40 17.09 -6.21 -1.38
C SER A 40 15.77 -6.32 -2.13
N GLU A 41 14.84 -7.13 -1.67
CA GLU A 41 13.50 -7.25 -2.26
C GLU A 41 12.73 -5.91 -2.20
N LEU A 42 12.77 -5.23 -1.05
CA LEU A 42 12.16 -3.90 -0.90
C LEU A 42 12.80 -2.87 -1.84
N TYR A 43 14.13 -2.82 -1.89
CA TYR A 43 14.85 -1.91 -2.79
C TYR A 43 14.58 -2.20 -4.26
N LEU A 44 14.55 -3.47 -4.64
CA LEU A 44 14.26 -3.88 -6.01
C LEU A 44 12.83 -3.46 -6.39
N GLY A 45 11.86 -3.64 -5.49
CA GLY A 45 10.49 -3.18 -5.68
C GLY A 45 10.39 -1.68 -5.96
N VAL A 46 11.10 -0.85 -5.18
CA VAL A 46 11.16 0.61 -5.40
C VAL A 46 11.87 0.95 -6.70
N ARG A 47 12.98 0.26 -7.02
CA ARG A 47 13.77 0.54 -8.22
C ARG A 47 13.08 0.15 -9.53
N LEU A 48 12.27 -0.91 -9.50
CA LEU A 48 11.47 -1.34 -10.65
C LEU A 48 10.08 -0.67 -10.71
N MET A 49 9.83 0.35 -9.87
CA MET A 49 8.55 1.06 -9.85
C MET A 49 8.29 1.74 -11.21
N PRO A 50 7.09 1.58 -11.80
CA PRO A 50 6.75 2.16 -13.11
C PRO A 50 6.57 3.69 -13.03
N ALA A 51 7.69 4.42 -13.10
CA ALA A 51 7.75 5.86 -12.82
C ALA A 51 6.82 6.70 -13.72
N LEU A 52 6.63 6.31 -14.98
CA LEU A 52 5.73 7.02 -15.90
C LEU A 52 4.25 6.82 -15.53
N GLN A 53 3.86 5.62 -15.12
CA GLN A 53 2.51 5.34 -14.66
C GLN A 53 2.25 6.08 -13.34
N TYR A 54 3.22 6.05 -12.41
CA TYR A 54 3.16 6.82 -11.17
C TYR A 54 2.94 8.31 -11.43
N SER A 55 3.74 8.93 -12.30
CA SER A 55 3.64 10.37 -12.58
C SER A 55 2.29 10.72 -13.21
N ARG A 56 1.77 9.88 -14.11
CA ARG A 56 0.43 10.03 -14.68
C ARG A 56 -0.66 9.95 -13.62
N ILE A 57 -0.64 8.93 -12.75
CA ILE A 57 -1.63 8.77 -11.68
C ILE A 57 -1.65 10.00 -10.77
N VAL A 58 -0.47 10.49 -10.35
CA VAL A 58 -0.37 11.67 -9.49
C VAL A 58 -0.88 12.92 -10.22
N ALA A 59 -0.53 13.11 -11.48
CA ALA A 59 -0.98 14.24 -12.29
C ALA A 59 -2.50 14.23 -12.51
N ASP A 60 -3.07 13.08 -12.87
CA ASP A 60 -4.50 12.90 -13.13
C ASP A 60 -5.32 13.15 -11.85
N ARG A 61 -4.87 12.61 -10.72
CA ARG A 61 -5.48 12.84 -9.41
C ARG A 61 -5.45 14.33 -9.04
N ARG A 62 -4.29 14.97 -9.18
CA ARG A 62 -4.13 16.40 -8.90
C ARG A 62 -5.04 17.26 -9.79
N LYS A 63 -5.15 16.93 -11.08
CA LYS A 63 -6.06 17.60 -12.02
C LYS A 63 -7.53 17.44 -11.62
N ALA A 64 -7.88 16.29 -11.06
CA ALA A 64 -9.22 16.02 -10.50
C ALA A 64 -9.44 16.60 -9.09
N GLY A 65 -8.54 17.45 -8.58
CA GLY A 65 -8.67 18.08 -7.26
C GLY A 65 -8.49 17.11 -6.09
N ARG A 66 -7.93 15.91 -6.33
CA ARG A 66 -7.75 14.87 -5.30
C ARG A 66 -6.27 14.52 -5.16
N THR A 67 -5.76 14.40 -3.95
CA THR A 67 -4.39 13.95 -3.71
C THR A 67 -4.36 12.43 -3.48
N ILE A 68 -3.23 11.80 -3.76
CA ILE A 68 -2.97 10.39 -3.47
C ILE A 68 -1.61 10.31 -2.77
N GLY A 69 -1.48 9.44 -1.77
CA GLY A 69 -0.21 9.21 -1.08
C GLY A 69 0.85 8.68 -2.04
N VAL A 70 2.13 9.00 -1.81
CA VAL A 70 3.23 8.56 -2.67
C VAL A 70 3.26 7.02 -2.76
N GLN A 71 3.13 6.34 -1.63
CA GLN A 71 3.12 4.87 -1.55
C GLN A 71 1.90 4.29 -2.28
N ASP A 72 0.71 4.87 -2.09
CA ASP A 72 -0.51 4.44 -2.75
C ASP A 72 -0.40 4.58 -4.28
N ALA A 73 0.15 5.70 -4.76
CA ALA A 73 0.38 5.91 -6.20
C ALA A 73 1.42 4.93 -6.76
N MET A 74 2.45 4.56 -6.01
CA MET A 74 3.40 3.52 -6.41
C MET A 74 2.73 2.14 -6.53
N ILE A 75 1.89 1.78 -5.56
CA ILE A 75 1.11 0.53 -5.57
C ILE A 75 0.21 0.47 -6.80
N VAL A 76 -0.53 1.54 -7.08
CA VAL A 76 -1.38 1.64 -8.28
C VAL A 76 -0.54 1.55 -9.56
N ALA A 77 0.59 2.25 -9.63
CA ALA A 77 1.45 2.22 -10.82
C ALA A 77 1.93 0.80 -11.13
N ILE A 78 2.34 0.06 -10.10
CA ILE A 78 2.74 -1.34 -10.17
C ILE A 78 1.60 -2.24 -10.64
N ALA A 79 0.41 -2.09 -10.05
CA ALA A 79 -0.75 -2.91 -10.41
C ALA A 79 -1.16 -2.65 -11.88
N LYS A 80 -1.26 -1.37 -12.28
CA LYS A 80 -1.59 -0.99 -13.66
C LYS A 80 -0.55 -1.44 -14.67
N SER A 81 0.75 -1.36 -14.36
CA SER A 81 1.79 -1.79 -15.31
C SER A 81 1.77 -3.29 -15.57
N ARG A 82 1.19 -4.07 -14.64
CA ARG A 82 1.07 -5.53 -14.73
C ARG A 82 -0.32 -6.02 -15.11
N GLY A 83 -1.29 -5.11 -15.30
CA GLY A 83 -2.69 -5.48 -15.53
C GLY A 83 -3.31 -6.27 -14.36
N ALA A 84 -2.81 -6.04 -13.14
CA ALA A 84 -3.27 -6.75 -11.94
C ALA A 84 -4.36 -5.97 -11.20
N ALA A 85 -5.27 -6.70 -10.56
CA ALA A 85 -6.20 -6.12 -9.59
C ALA A 85 -5.50 -5.76 -8.28
N LEU A 86 -5.94 -4.69 -7.64
CA LEU A 86 -5.47 -4.27 -6.33
C LEU A 86 -6.45 -4.73 -5.25
N ALA A 87 -6.00 -5.71 -4.44
CA ALA A 87 -6.72 -6.14 -3.26
C ALA A 87 -6.52 -5.14 -2.10
N THR A 88 -7.58 -4.46 -1.66
CA THR A 88 -7.48 -3.46 -0.59
C THR A 88 -8.81 -3.27 0.13
N ARG A 89 -8.74 -3.05 1.45
CA ARG A 89 -9.88 -2.65 2.27
C ARG A 89 -10.23 -1.16 2.17
N ASN A 90 -9.39 -0.35 1.53
CA ASN A 90 -9.55 1.10 1.41
C ASN A 90 -9.91 1.52 -0.01
N VAL A 91 -10.92 0.88 -0.59
CA VAL A 91 -11.36 1.09 -1.97
C VAL A 91 -11.42 2.58 -2.34
N ARG A 92 -12.01 3.42 -1.46
CA ARG A 92 -12.12 4.88 -1.61
C ARG A 92 -10.81 5.64 -1.89
N ASN A 93 -9.68 5.16 -1.37
CA ASN A 93 -8.38 5.84 -1.59
C ASN A 93 -7.86 5.61 -3.01
N PHE A 94 -8.35 4.55 -3.67
CA PHE A 94 -7.89 4.10 -4.98
C PHE A 94 -8.97 4.27 -6.06
N GLU A 95 -10.15 4.77 -5.72
CA GLU A 95 -11.19 5.16 -6.69
C GLU A 95 -10.63 6.14 -7.73
N ASP A 96 -11.10 5.98 -8.97
CA ASP A 96 -10.72 6.78 -10.13
C ASP A 96 -9.23 6.75 -10.50
N THR A 97 -8.47 5.79 -9.98
CA THR A 97 -7.08 5.55 -10.41
C THR A 97 -6.98 4.64 -11.64
N GLY A 98 -8.08 3.96 -11.99
CA GLY A 98 -8.19 3.08 -13.15
C GLY A 98 -7.49 1.72 -12.97
N VAL A 99 -7.26 1.29 -11.73
CA VAL A 99 -6.92 -0.10 -11.39
C VAL A 99 -8.20 -0.84 -11.00
N GLU A 100 -8.30 -2.12 -11.32
CA GLU A 100 -9.38 -2.97 -10.79
C GLU A 100 -9.21 -3.10 -9.28
N LEU A 101 -10.27 -2.88 -8.50
CA LEU A 101 -10.24 -2.93 -7.05
C LEU A 101 -11.02 -4.15 -6.57
N VAL A 102 -10.38 -4.94 -5.70
CA VAL A 102 -11.00 -6.06 -5.01
C VAL A 102 -10.94 -5.78 -3.52
N ASN A 103 -12.08 -5.80 -2.83
CA ASN A 103 -12.12 -5.73 -1.38
C ASN A 103 -12.35 -7.14 -0.80
N PRO A 104 -11.29 -7.91 -0.45
CA PRO A 104 -11.45 -9.28 0.03
C PRO A 104 -12.08 -9.39 1.43
N TRP A 105 -12.36 -8.25 2.08
CA TRP A 105 -13.09 -8.20 3.35
C TRP A 105 -14.59 -8.00 3.19
N GLU A 106 -15.06 -7.64 1.99
CA GLU A 106 -16.49 -7.71 1.68
C GLU A 106 -16.87 -9.18 1.52
N ARG A 107 -17.82 -9.64 2.34
CA ARG A 107 -18.39 -10.98 2.18
C ARG A 107 -19.32 -10.96 0.97
N ASN A 108 -19.22 -11.98 0.13
CA ASN A 108 -20.31 -12.38 -0.77
C ASN A 108 -21.53 -12.79 0.06
#